data_AF-A0A960IX21-F1
#
_entry.id   AF-A0A960IX21-F1
#
_cell.length_a   1.000
_cell.length_b   1.000
_cell.length_c   1.000
_cell.angle_alpha   90.00
_cell.angle_beta   90.00
_cell.angle_gamma   90.00
#
_symmetry.space_group_name_H-M   'P 1'
#
loop_
_entity.id
_entity.type
_entity.pdbx_description
1 polymer ?
#
loop_
_entity_poly.entity_id
_entity_poly.type
_entity_poly.pdbx_seq_one_letter_code
_entity_poly.pdbx_strand_id
1 'polypeptide(L)'
;MSKDGTNKDRDKRRKADEDTEAAARPGAFDDLPWAEEPPSVQERPPTVRPPASSGRAEAASDETAADAGPDAPYTGPDRRAGADELNEDALAEAQLIVANDVLALERERDDYLDQLRRVQADFENYRKRTMSQQADVAERAAESLVQQLLPVLDACDAAVSHGADDVAPVQGQLVDTLVKAGLERLDPDGEAFDPNFHEAVMHEPAEDDDEGSVVAEVLRTGYTWKGRVLRPAMVKVRG
;
A
#
# COMPACT_ATOMS: atom_id res chain seq x y z
N MET A 1 -46.02 36.07 -45.08
CA MET A 1 -46.56 34.85 -44.44
C MET A 1 -46.36 33.72 -45.45
N SER A 2 -45.43 32.78 -45.27
CA SER A 2 -45.52 31.59 -44.40
C SER A 2 -46.85 30.85 -44.66
N LYS A 3 -46.90 29.58 -45.08
CA LYS A 3 -46.04 28.43 -44.82
C LYS A 3 -46.18 27.44 -45.99
N ASP A 4 -45.15 26.66 -46.28
CA ASP A 4 -45.36 25.29 -46.70
C ASP A 4 -44.44 24.40 -45.87
N GLY A 5 -45.08 23.45 -45.19
CA GLY A 5 -44.43 22.48 -44.33
C GLY A 5 -44.40 21.12 -45.01
N THR A 6 -43.99 20.15 -44.21
CA THR A 6 -44.06 18.71 -44.47
C THR A 6 -42.84 18.15 -45.19
N ASN A 7 -41.88 17.63 -44.42
CA ASN A 7 -41.32 16.27 -44.57
C ASN A 7 -39.95 16.16 -43.85
N LYS A 8 -39.94 15.96 -42.52
CA LYS A 8 -38.67 15.67 -41.79
C LYS A 8 -38.79 14.64 -40.66
N ASP A 9 -40.00 14.16 -40.33
CA ASP A 9 -40.22 13.33 -39.14
C ASP A 9 -40.28 11.81 -39.38
N ARG A 10 -40.27 11.33 -40.63
CA ARG A 10 -40.26 9.87 -40.89
C ARG A 10 -38.88 9.23 -40.91
N ASP A 11 -37.83 9.97 -41.26
CA ASP A 11 -36.47 9.40 -41.36
C ASP A 11 -35.77 9.24 -40.02
N LYS A 12 -36.26 9.89 -38.95
CA LYS A 12 -35.63 9.78 -37.62
C LYS A 12 -36.01 8.53 -36.83
N ARG A 13 -37.05 7.79 -37.24
CA ARG A 13 -37.51 6.60 -36.50
C ARG A 13 -36.93 5.28 -37.01
N ARG A 14 -36.34 5.23 -38.21
CA ARG A 14 -35.70 4.02 -38.74
C ARG A 14 -34.22 3.86 -38.37
N LYS A 15 -33.58 4.93 -37.88
CA LYS A 15 -32.17 4.90 -37.48
C LYS A 15 -31.96 4.65 -35.98
N ALA A 16 -33.02 4.28 -35.25
CA ALA A 16 -32.97 4.05 -33.81
C ALA A 16 -32.95 2.56 -33.43
N ASP A 17 -33.11 1.64 -34.38
CA ASP A 17 -33.26 0.21 -34.11
C ASP A 17 -32.05 -0.66 -34.56
N GLU A 18 -30.93 -0.06 -34.97
CA GLU A 18 -29.75 -0.80 -35.48
C GLU A 18 -28.54 -0.86 -34.55
N ASP A 19 -28.55 -0.20 -33.39
CA ASP A 19 -27.44 -0.21 -32.43
C ASP A 19 -27.84 -0.82 -31.07
N THR A 20 -28.39 -2.04 -31.08
CA THR A 20 -28.40 -2.90 -29.87
C THR A 20 -27.33 -3.97 -30.01
N GLU A 21 -26.07 -3.52 -30.01
CA GLU A 21 -24.93 -4.37 -29.70
C GLU A 21 -24.98 -4.71 -28.21
N ALA A 22 -24.82 -5.99 -27.90
CA ALA A 22 -24.94 -6.58 -26.58
C ALA A 22 -23.86 -6.03 -25.62
N ALA A 23 -24.12 -4.89 -24.99
CA ALA A 23 -23.30 -4.39 -23.90
C ALA A 23 -23.54 -5.27 -22.66
N ALA A 24 -22.59 -6.16 -22.38
CA ALA A 24 -22.47 -6.85 -21.11
C ALA A 24 -22.55 -5.81 -19.97
N ARG A 25 -23.46 -6.03 -19.03
CA ARG A 25 -23.59 -5.17 -17.85
C ARG A 25 -22.27 -5.23 -17.08
N PRO A 26 -21.55 -4.12 -16.87
CA PRO A 26 -20.35 -4.13 -16.05
C PRO A 26 -20.78 -4.48 -14.62
N GLY A 27 -20.11 -5.47 -14.04
CA GLY A 27 -20.30 -5.83 -12.64
C GLY A 27 -19.97 -4.63 -11.76
N ALA A 28 -20.65 -4.50 -10.63
CA ALA A 28 -20.55 -3.38 -9.68
C ALA A 28 -19.19 -3.28 -8.94
N PHE A 29 -18.09 -3.68 -9.59
CA PHE A 29 -16.75 -3.77 -9.02
C PHE A 29 -15.73 -2.86 -9.72
N ASP A 30 -16.06 -2.30 -10.89
CA ASP A 30 -15.14 -1.43 -11.66
C ASP A 30 -15.13 0.05 -11.21
N ASP A 31 -16.07 0.46 -10.35
CA ASP A 31 -16.23 1.86 -9.88
C ASP A 31 -15.64 2.14 -8.47
N LEU A 32 -14.70 1.31 -8.00
CA LEU A 32 -14.03 1.55 -6.73
C LEU A 32 -12.80 2.47 -6.89
N PRO A 33 -12.59 3.47 -6.01
CA PRO A 33 -11.58 4.53 -6.17
C PRO A 33 -10.11 4.05 -6.06
N TRP A 34 -9.89 2.74 -5.99
CA TRP A 34 -8.59 2.08 -5.87
C TRP A 34 -8.35 1.03 -6.98
N ALA A 35 -9.21 0.97 -8.00
CA ALA A 35 -9.01 0.11 -9.16
C ALA A 35 -7.81 0.59 -10.00
N GLU A 36 -6.60 0.35 -9.51
CA GLU A 36 -5.38 0.43 -10.30
C GLU A 36 -5.34 -0.76 -11.27
N GLU A 37 -4.88 -0.49 -12.49
CA GLU A 37 -4.74 -1.46 -13.57
C GLU A 37 -4.00 -2.72 -13.09
N PRO A 38 -4.46 -3.93 -13.45
CA PRO A 38 -3.84 -5.15 -12.96
C PRO A 38 -2.38 -5.23 -13.44
N PRO A 39 -1.42 -5.52 -12.55
CA PRO A 39 -0.03 -5.70 -12.96
C PRO A 39 0.06 -6.86 -13.95
N SER A 40 0.85 -6.64 -15.01
CA SER A 40 1.09 -7.56 -16.13
C SER A 40 1.11 -9.03 -15.69
N VAL A 41 0.25 -9.83 -16.32
CA VAL A 41 0.09 -11.27 -16.13
C VAL A 41 1.46 -11.97 -16.14
N GLN A 42 1.93 -12.37 -14.96
CA GLN A 42 3.02 -13.35 -14.87
C GLN A 42 2.45 -14.73 -15.21
N GLU A 43 3.07 -15.38 -16.18
CA GLU A 43 2.64 -16.68 -16.71
C GLU A 43 2.57 -17.73 -15.60
N ARG A 44 1.40 -18.38 -15.48
CA ARG A 44 1.19 -19.50 -14.55
C ARG A 44 2.12 -20.67 -14.93
N PRO A 45 2.78 -21.33 -13.96
CA PRO A 45 3.57 -22.53 -14.26
C PRO A 45 2.67 -23.67 -14.76
N PRO A 46 3.17 -24.55 -15.64
CA PRO A 46 2.36 -25.59 -16.27
C PRO A 46 1.89 -26.64 -15.25
N THR A 47 0.61 -26.98 -15.31
CA THR A 47 -0.03 -28.03 -14.51
C THR A 47 0.58 -29.40 -14.79
N VAL A 48 1.10 -30.06 -13.75
CA VAL A 48 1.53 -31.46 -13.78
C VAL A 48 0.28 -32.37 -13.80
N ARG A 49 0.09 -33.15 -14.87
CA ARG A 49 -0.93 -34.20 -14.92
C ARG A 49 -0.52 -35.40 -14.07
N PRO A 50 -1.42 -35.99 -13.26
CA PRO A 50 -1.14 -37.26 -12.58
C PRO A 50 -1.10 -38.43 -13.58
N PRO A 51 -0.30 -39.49 -13.29
CA PRO A 51 -0.10 -40.60 -14.21
C PRO A 51 -1.32 -41.54 -14.29
N ALA A 52 -1.51 -42.11 -15.48
CA ALA A 52 -2.59 -43.04 -15.80
C ALA A 52 -2.43 -44.38 -15.08
N SER A 53 -3.42 -44.78 -14.28
CA SER A 53 -3.55 -46.15 -13.80
C SER A 53 -4.26 -47.01 -14.85
N SER A 54 -3.51 -47.94 -15.42
CA SER A 54 -4.02 -49.07 -16.19
C SER A 54 -4.85 -50.01 -15.32
N GLY A 55 -6.05 -50.37 -15.77
CA GLY A 55 -6.92 -51.36 -15.16
C GLY A 55 -7.89 -51.95 -16.18
N ARG A 56 -7.41 -52.98 -16.86
CA ARG A 56 -8.01 -53.84 -17.89
C ARG A 56 -9.37 -54.46 -17.49
N ALA A 57 -10.32 -54.52 -18.43
CA ALA A 57 -11.12 -55.73 -18.71
C ALA A 57 -11.89 -55.60 -20.03
N GLU A 58 -11.63 -56.55 -20.92
CA GLU A 58 -12.24 -56.79 -22.22
C GLU A 58 -13.73 -57.14 -22.07
N ALA A 59 -14.59 -56.60 -22.94
CA ALA A 59 -15.93 -57.15 -23.17
C ALA A 59 -16.18 -57.22 -24.68
N ALA A 60 -16.39 -58.46 -25.12
CA ALA A 60 -16.53 -58.90 -26.49
C ALA A 60 -17.75 -58.30 -27.20
N SER A 61 -17.59 -58.12 -28.51
CA SER A 61 -18.64 -58.02 -29.50
C SER A 61 -19.50 -59.28 -29.51
N ASP A 62 -20.81 -59.12 -29.69
CA ASP A 62 -21.53 -59.50 -30.92
C ASP A 62 -22.97 -59.96 -30.62
N GLU A 63 -23.82 -59.71 -31.63
CA GLU A 63 -25.08 -60.36 -31.96
C GLU A 63 -26.42 -59.86 -31.37
N THR A 64 -27.06 -59.05 -32.23
CA THR A 64 -28.42 -59.25 -32.79
C THR A 64 -29.64 -58.99 -31.91
N ALA A 65 -30.33 -57.91 -32.28
CA ALA A 65 -31.75 -57.71 -32.08
C ALA A 65 -32.58 -58.50 -33.11
N ALA A 66 -33.80 -58.84 -32.70
CA ALA A 66 -34.96 -59.31 -33.46
C ALA A 66 -35.09 -60.84 -33.64
N ASP A 67 -36.01 -61.45 -32.90
CA ASP A 67 -37.29 -61.92 -33.43
C ASP A 67 -38.12 -62.61 -32.32
N ALA A 68 -39.29 -62.06 -31.99
CA ALA A 68 -40.32 -62.77 -31.21
C ALA A 68 -41.68 -62.09 -31.40
N GLY A 69 -42.37 -62.45 -32.48
CA GLY A 69 -43.84 -62.40 -32.57
C GLY A 69 -44.51 -63.55 -31.79
N PRO A 70 -45.85 -63.60 -31.75
CA PRO A 70 -46.60 -63.35 -30.52
C PRO A 70 -47.28 -64.61 -29.97
N ASP A 71 -47.16 -64.86 -28.66
CA ASP A 71 -48.19 -65.49 -27.79
C ASP A 71 -47.55 -66.01 -26.49
N ALA A 72 -47.12 -65.08 -25.64
CA ALA A 72 -46.87 -65.38 -24.23
C ALA A 72 -47.41 -64.19 -23.40
N PRO A 73 -48.39 -64.40 -22.51
CA PRO A 73 -48.81 -63.33 -21.61
C PRO A 73 -47.65 -63.01 -20.65
N TYR A 74 -47.06 -61.83 -20.86
CA TYR A 74 -46.08 -61.23 -19.96
C TYR A 74 -46.77 -60.89 -18.63
N THR A 75 -46.60 -61.74 -17.62
CA THR A 75 -46.87 -61.38 -16.22
C THR A 75 -45.65 -60.66 -15.65
N GLY A 76 -45.48 -59.40 -16.03
CA GLY A 76 -44.56 -58.50 -15.34
C GLY A 76 -45.11 -58.14 -13.97
N PRO A 77 -44.25 -57.92 -12.95
CA PRO A 77 -44.71 -57.44 -11.66
C PRO A 77 -45.38 -56.07 -11.86
N ASP A 78 -46.59 -55.95 -11.34
CA ASP A 78 -47.37 -54.72 -11.31
C ASP A 78 -46.59 -53.65 -10.52
N ARG A 79 -45.73 -52.90 -11.21
CA ARG A 79 -45.01 -51.75 -10.64
C ARG A 79 -45.91 -50.51 -10.66
N ARG A 80 -47.15 -50.67 -10.21
CA ARG A 80 -48.04 -49.57 -9.83
C ARG A 80 -48.36 -49.66 -8.34
N ALA A 81 -47.33 -49.76 -7.52
CA ALA A 81 -47.41 -49.47 -6.10
C ALA A 81 -46.01 -49.06 -5.60
N GLY A 82 -45.89 -47.86 -5.04
CA GLY A 82 -44.67 -47.39 -4.39
C GLY A 82 -43.93 -46.30 -5.16
N ALA A 83 -44.60 -45.19 -5.46
CA ALA A 83 -43.94 -43.97 -5.93
C ALA A 83 -44.09 -42.80 -4.95
N ASP A 84 -44.52 -43.02 -3.70
CA ASP A 84 -44.91 -41.90 -2.83
C ASP A 84 -44.64 -42.10 -1.33
N GLU A 85 -43.63 -42.88 -0.96
CA GLU A 85 -43.09 -42.83 0.41
C GLU A 85 -41.57 -42.74 0.32
N LEU A 86 -41.07 -41.52 0.10
CA LEU A 86 -39.71 -41.21 0.49
C LEU A 86 -39.65 -41.40 2.01
N ASN A 87 -38.86 -42.36 2.47
CA ASN A 87 -38.70 -42.65 3.90
C ASN A 87 -38.35 -41.35 4.64
N GLU A 88 -39.25 -40.86 5.49
CA GLU A 88 -39.10 -39.57 6.18
C GLU A 88 -37.78 -39.50 6.96
N ASP A 89 -37.32 -40.64 7.47
CA ASP A 89 -36.03 -40.80 8.14
C ASP A 89 -34.84 -40.53 7.20
N ALA A 90 -34.89 -41.01 5.95
CA ALA A 90 -33.82 -40.80 4.98
C ALA A 90 -33.76 -39.33 4.50
N LEU A 91 -34.91 -38.67 4.43
CA LEU A 91 -34.99 -37.23 4.17
C LEU A 91 -34.44 -36.41 5.34
N ALA A 92 -34.72 -36.81 6.58
CA ALA A 92 -34.21 -36.16 7.78
C ALA A 92 -32.68 -36.33 7.91
N GLU A 93 -32.14 -37.51 7.62
CA GLU A 93 -30.70 -37.77 7.60
C GLU A 93 -29.98 -36.92 6.53
N ALA A 94 -30.52 -36.87 5.31
CA ALA A 94 -29.97 -36.04 4.24
C ALA A 94 -29.98 -34.54 4.59
N GLN A 95 -31.05 -34.05 5.23
CA GLN A 95 -31.14 -32.67 5.72
C GLN A 95 -30.10 -32.36 6.80
N LEU A 96 -29.85 -33.30 7.71
CA LEU A 96 -28.82 -33.16 8.75
C LEU A 96 -27.40 -33.10 8.17
N ILE A 97 -27.10 -33.91 7.14
CA ILE A 97 -25.81 -33.88 6.46
C ILE A 97 -25.60 -32.53 5.78
N VAL A 98 -26.58 -32.07 4.99
CA VAL A 98 -26.51 -30.77 4.31
C VAL A 98 -26.38 -29.62 5.32
N ALA A 99 -27.12 -29.67 6.43
CA ALA A 99 -27.01 -28.66 7.48
C ALA A 99 -25.62 -28.63 8.13
N ASN A 100 -24.98 -29.79 8.32
CA ASN A 100 -23.63 -29.87 8.86
C ASN A 100 -22.59 -29.33 7.86
N ASP A 101 -22.71 -29.69 6.58
CA ASP A 101 -21.83 -29.20 5.52
C ASP A 101 -21.93 -27.67 5.37
N VAL A 102 -23.15 -27.12 5.42
CA VAL A 102 -23.36 -25.66 5.41
C VAL A 102 -22.69 -25.01 6.61
N LEU A 103 -22.85 -25.55 7.83
CA LEU A 103 -22.20 -25.02 9.02
C LEU A 103 -20.67 -25.11 8.95
N ALA A 104 -20.11 -26.17 8.35
CA ALA A 104 -18.68 -26.32 8.14
C ALA A 104 -18.15 -25.25 7.17
N LEU A 105 -18.83 -25.05 6.04
CA LEU A 105 -18.48 -24.02 5.05
C LEU A 105 -18.63 -22.60 5.61
N GLU A 106 -19.63 -22.34 6.46
CA GLU A 106 -19.79 -21.05 7.12
C GLU A 106 -18.64 -20.76 8.08
N ARG A 107 -18.17 -21.76 8.84
CA ARG A 107 -16.99 -21.62 9.70
C ARG A 107 -15.73 -21.35 8.91
N GLU A 108 -15.49 -22.11 7.84
CA GLU A 108 -14.33 -21.89 6.96
C GLU A 108 -14.37 -20.49 6.34
N ARG A 109 -15.54 -20.04 5.88
CA ARG A 109 -15.74 -18.67 5.38
C ARG A 109 -15.37 -17.64 6.45
N ASP A 110 -15.89 -17.79 7.66
CA ASP A 110 -15.68 -16.83 8.74
C ASP A 110 -14.19 -16.82 9.17
N ASP A 111 -13.55 -17.98 9.26
CA ASP A 111 -12.13 -18.11 9.53
C ASP A 111 -11.28 -17.41 8.45
N TYR A 112 -11.61 -17.58 7.17
CA TYR A 112 -10.93 -16.88 6.08
C TYR A 112 -11.19 -15.37 6.10
N LEU A 113 -12.42 -14.94 6.39
CA LEU A 113 -12.74 -13.52 6.51
C LEU A 113 -11.96 -12.86 7.65
N ASP A 114 -11.82 -13.54 8.79
CA ASP A 114 -11.06 -13.03 9.92
C ASP A 114 -9.54 -13.02 9.64
N GLN A 115 -9.02 -14.05 8.95
CA GLN A 115 -7.64 -14.04 8.46
C GLN A 115 -7.39 -12.89 7.48
N LEU A 116 -8.30 -12.65 6.53
CA LEU A 116 -8.19 -11.57 5.55
C LEU A 116 -8.22 -10.20 6.24
N ARG A 117 -9.13 -9.99 7.19
CA ARG A 117 -9.20 -8.76 8.00
C ARG A 117 -7.90 -8.52 8.76
N ARG A 118 -7.33 -9.57 9.35
CA ARG A 118 -6.05 -9.48 10.06
C ARG A 118 -4.90 -9.13 9.11
N VAL A 119 -4.79 -9.82 7.97
CA VAL A 119 -3.76 -9.54 6.96
C VAL A 119 -3.89 -8.12 6.41
N GLN A 120 -5.11 -7.64 6.20
CA GLN A 120 -5.37 -6.26 5.79
C GLN A 120 -4.85 -5.28 6.84
N ALA A 121 -5.19 -5.48 8.11
CA ALA A 121 -4.70 -4.63 9.20
C ALA A 121 -3.17 -4.67 9.34
N ASP A 122 -2.57 -5.85 9.22
CA ASP A 122 -1.11 -6.02 9.25
C ASP A 122 -0.44 -5.30 8.07
N PHE A 123 -1.05 -5.33 6.88
CA PHE A 123 -0.57 -4.63 5.70
C PHE A 123 -0.67 -3.10 5.84
N GLU A 124 -1.78 -2.58 6.35
CA GLU A 124 -1.94 -1.15 6.63
C GLU A 124 -0.89 -0.66 7.65
N ASN A 125 -0.68 -1.42 8.72
CA ASN A 125 0.35 -1.14 9.71
C ASN A 125 1.76 -1.19 9.11
N TYR A 126 2.04 -2.21 8.28
CA TYR A 126 3.31 -2.33 7.58
C TYR A 126 3.55 -1.14 6.64
N ARG A 127 2.55 -0.76 5.84
CA ARG A 127 2.65 0.39 4.92
C ARG A 127 2.95 1.67 5.68
N LYS A 128 2.20 1.96 6.76
CA LYS A 128 2.43 3.14 7.61
C LYS A 128 3.83 3.14 8.20
N ARG A 129 4.29 1.99 8.72
CA ARG A 129 5.63 1.85 9.29
C ARG A 129 6.71 2.07 8.23
N THR A 130 6.58 1.47 7.06
CA THR A 130 7.55 1.58 5.97
C THR A 130 7.64 3.02 5.46
N MET A 131 6.51 3.73 5.32
CA MET A 131 6.52 5.14 4.94
C MET A 131 7.24 6.01 5.97
N SER A 132 7.00 5.81 7.26
CA SER A 132 7.72 6.52 8.33
C SER A 132 9.22 6.23 8.28
N GLN A 133 9.61 4.96 8.11
CA GLN A 133 11.01 4.57 8.02
C GLN A 133 11.71 5.18 6.80
N GLN A 134 11.04 5.23 5.64
CA GLN A 134 11.59 5.87 4.45
C GLN A 134 11.80 7.38 4.67
N ALA A 135 10.85 8.06 5.32
CA ALA A 135 10.99 9.47 5.68
C ALA A 135 12.18 9.67 6.63
N ASP A 136 12.29 8.86 7.68
CA ASP A 136 13.40 8.94 8.64
C ASP A 136 14.76 8.71 7.98
N VAL A 137 14.85 7.75 7.04
CA VAL A 137 16.08 7.48 6.29
C VAL A 137 16.44 8.68 5.40
N ALA A 138 15.46 9.26 4.71
CA ALA A 138 15.68 10.45 3.89
C ALA A 138 16.14 11.64 4.73
N GLU A 139 15.55 11.85 5.91
CA GLU A 139 15.96 12.91 6.83
C GLU A 139 17.38 12.72 7.36
N ARG A 140 17.75 11.50 7.77
CA ARG A 140 19.12 11.20 8.22
C ARG A 140 20.15 11.32 7.10
N ALA A 141 19.78 10.97 5.87
CA ALA A 141 20.65 11.14 4.72
C ALA A 141 20.90 12.64 4.44
N ALA A 142 19.85 13.46 4.51
CA ALA A 142 19.98 14.91 4.39
C ALA A 142 20.82 15.50 5.54
N GLU A 143 20.58 15.07 6.78
CA GLU A 143 21.34 15.46 7.97
C GLU A 143 22.85 15.21 7.79
N SER A 144 23.21 14.00 7.34
CA SER A 144 24.60 13.61 7.07
C SER A 144 25.25 14.45 5.97
N LEU A 145 24.52 14.72 4.88
CA LEU A 145 25.02 15.57 3.79
C LEU A 145 25.29 17.00 4.29
N VAL A 146 24.37 17.56 5.06
CA VAL A 146 24.51 18.93 5.61
C VAL A 146 25.68 19.00 6.57
N GLN A 147 25.86 17.99 7.43
CA GLN A 147 27.01 17.89 8.32
C GLN A 147 28.34 17.90 7.57
N GLN A 148 28.41 17.21 6.42
CA GLN A 148 29.59 17.21 5.53
C GLN A 148 29.82 18.54 4.81
N LEU A 149 28.78 19.36 4.65
CA LEU A 149 28.87 20.70 4.05
C LEU A 149 29.28 21.79 5.06
N LEU A 150 29.13 21.56 6.38
CA LEU A 150 29.51 22.54 7.40
C LEU A 150 30.97 23.04 7.29
N PRO A 151 31.99 22.20 7.00
CA PRO A 151 33.35 22.70 6.79
C PRO A 151 33.50 23.62 5.58
N VAL A 152 32.66 23.45 4.55
CA VAL A 152 32.64 24.35 3.38
C VAL A 152 32.07 25.70 3.78
N LEU A 153 31.00 25.70 4.58
CA LEU A 153 30.43 26.91 5.13
C LEU A 153 31.44 27.64 6.04
N ASP A 154 32.15 26.92 6.90
CA ASP A 154 33.22 27.49 7.74
C ASP A 154 34.35 28.10 6.90
N ALA A 155 34.71 27.47 5.78
CA ALA A 155 35.72 28.01 4.86
C ALA A 155 35.24 29.29 4.18
N CYS A 156 33.94 29.38 3.84
CA CYS A 156 33.33 30.61 3.35
C CYS A 156 33.36 31.71 4.43
N ASP A 157 32.98 31.40 5.67
CA ASP A 157 33.03 32.32 6.81
C ASP A 157 34.45 32.87 7.01
N ALA A 158 35.44 31.97 6.99
CA ALA A 158 36.85 32.33 7.10
C ALA A 158 37.30 33.24 5.94
N ALA A 159 36.93 32.91 4.69
CA ALA A 159 37.27 33.72 3.53
C ALA A 159 36.68 35.15 3.62
N VAL A 160 35.41 35.27 4.01
CA VAL A 160 34.75 36.57 4.23
C VAL A 160 35.46 37.35 5.35
N SER A 161 35.82 36.70 6.46
CA SER A 161 36.55 37.34 7.56
C SER A 161 37.95 37.85 7.16
N HIS A 162 38.56 37.24 6.14
CA HIS A 162 39.84 37.65 5.57
C HIS A 162 39.73 38.69 4.44
N GLY A 163 38.52 39.21 4.18
CA GLY A 163 38.28 40.28 3.20
C GLY A 163 38.01 39.79 1.77
N ALA A 164 37.66 38.51 1.58
CA ALA A 164 37.19 37.99 0.29
C ALA A 164 35.67 38.23 0.13
N ASP A 165 35.28 39.50 -0.02
CA ASP A 165 33.87 39.92 -0.08
C ASP A 165 33.07 39.27 -1.23
N ASP A 166 33.75 38.86 -2.30
CA ASP A 166 33.14 38.16 -3.45
C ASP A 166 32.51 36.80 -3.06
N VAL A 167 32.89 36.22 -1.92
CA VAL A 167 32.36 34.95 -1.41
C VAL A 167 31.06 35.14 -0.62
N ALA A 168 30.81 36.35 -0.09
CA ALA A 168 29.67 36.63 0.78
C ALA A 168 28.30 36.35 0.11
N PRO A 169 28.07 36.67 -1.18
CA PRO A 169 26.80 36.33 -1.85
C PRO A 169 26.57 34.81 -1.96
N VAL A 170 27.65 34.05 -2.21
CA VAL A 170 27.59 32.59 -2.34
C VAL A 170 27.30 31.94 -0.99
N GLN A 171 27.97 32.41 0.07
CA GLN A 171 27.72 32.00 1.45
C GLN A 171 26.27 32.29 1.86
N GLY A 172 25.78 33.52 1.63
CA GLY A 172 24.41 33.89 1.95
C GLY A 172 23.39 33.00 1.24
N GLN A 173 23.57 32.75 -0.06
CA GLN A 173 22.69 31.85 -0.82
C GLN A 173 22.74 30.41 -0.29
N LEU A 174 23.92 29.91 0.07
CA LEU A 174 24.07 28.57 0.66
C LEU A 174 23.31 28.48 1.98
N VAL A 175 23.54 29.42 2.90
CA VAL A 175 22.85 29.48 4.19
C VAL A 175 21.33 29.55 3.99
N ASP A 176 20.85 30.44 3.13
CA ASP A 176 19.41 30.59 2.84
C ASP A 176 18.77 29.29 2.34
N THR A 177 19.48 28.53 1.49
CA THR A 177 18.99 27.24 1.01
C THR A 177 18.93 26.19 2.12
N LEU A 178 19.94 26.14 2.99
CA LEU A 178 20.00 25.21 4.11
C LEU A 178 18.97 25.56 5.18
N VAL A 179 18.76 26.84 5.49
CA VAL A 179 17.74 27.32 6.43
C VAL A 179 16.35 26.92 5.97
N LYS A 180 16.03 27.09 4.68
CA LYS A 180 14.76 26.64 4.10
C LYS A 180 14.56 25.13 4.21
N ALA A 181 15.64 24.36 4.24
CA ALA A 181 15.59 22.91 4.39
C ALA A 181 15.52 22.44 5.85
N GLY A 182 15.78 23.33 6.82
CA GLY A 182 15.65 23.07 8.26
C GLY A 182 16.94 23.23 9.07
N LEU A 183 17.98 23.87 8.52
CA LEU A 183 19.18 24.27 9.26
C LEU A 183 18.87 25.48 10.15
N GLU A 184 19.31 25.46 11.40
CA GLU A 184 19.27 26.62 12.28
C GLU A 184 20.68 26.88 12.83
N ARG A 185 21.03 28.15 12.94
CA ARG A 185 22.34 28.61 13.41
C ARG A 185 22.27 28.82 14.92
N LEU A 186 23.23 28.27 15.65
CA LEU A 186 23.42 28.52 17.08
C LEU A 186 24.42 29.66 17.26
N ASP A 187 23.95 30.78 17.77
CA ASP A 187 24.77 31.96 18.09
C ASP A 187 24.46 32.44 19.52
N PRO A 188 24.83 31.65 20.55
CA PRO A 188 24.41 31.85 21.94
C PRO A 188 25.22 32.96 22.65
N ASP A 189 25.66 34.01 21.96
CA ASP A 189 26.45 35.07 22.58
C ASP A 189 25.65 35.79 23.67
N GLY A 190 26.16 35.78 24.91
CA GLY A 190 25.47 36.30 26.09
C GLY A 190 24.35 35.41 26.66
N GLU A 191 24.12 34.21 26.10
CA GLU A 191 23.12 33.27 26.60
C GLU A 191 23.69 32.32 27.68
N ALA A 192 22.80 31.69 28.45
CA ALA A 192 23.19 30.66 29.41
C ALA A 192 23.84 29.46 28.72
N PHE A 193 24.91 28.93 29.31
CA PHE A 193 25.60 27.77 28.75
C PHE A 193 24.74 26.50 28.88
N ASP A 194 24.33 25.91 27.75
CA ASP A 194 23.70 24.59 27.69
C ASP A 194 24.66 23.54 27.10
N PRO A 195 25.11 22.54 27.88
CA PRO A 195 25.97 21.45 27.39
C PRO A 195 25.41 20.63 26.22
N ASN A 196 24.09 20.66 25.99
CA ASN A 196 23.48 19.95 24.86
C ASN A 196 23.74 20.64 23.52
N PHE A 197 23.89 21.97 23.53
CA PHE A 197 24.04 22.79 22.33
C PHE A 197 25.43 23.43 22.22
N HIS A 198 26.16 23.55 23.32
CA HIS A 198 27.40 24.31 23.41
C HIS A 198 28.56 23.42 23.88
N GLU A 199 29.74 23.65 23.29
CA GLU A 199 31.01 23.05 23.68
C GLU A 199 31.92 24.14 24.26
N ALA A 200 32.16 24.11 25.58
CA ALA A 200 33.03 25.08 26.25
C ALA A 200 34.50 24.77 25.96
N VAL A 201 35.14 25.58 25.12
CA VAL A 201 36.56 25.40 24.74
C VAL A 201 37.48 26.30 25.56
N MET A 202 36.96 27.43 26.06
CA MET A 202 37.71 28.39 26.86
C MET A 202 36.87 28.84 28.06
N HIS A 203 37.54 29.13 29.18
CA HIS A 203 36.91 29.65 30.39
C HIS A 203 37.53 31.00 30.75
N GLU A 204 36.70 31.97 31.08
CA GLU A 204 37.09 33.25 31.68
C GLU A 204 36.56 33.35 33.11
N PRO A 205 37.33 34.00 34.01
CA PRO A 205 36.85 34.23 35.38
C PRO A 205 35.58 35.07 35.37
N ALA A 206 34.61 34.67 36.21
CA ALA A 206 33.39 35.42 36.48
C ALA A 206 33.68 36.87 36.88
N GLU A 207 32.88 37.80 36.35
CA GLU A 207 32.73 39.13 36.93
C GLU A 207 31.75 39.04 38.11
N ASP A 208 31.85 39.97 39.07
CA ASP A 208 31.14 39.88 40.37
C ASP A 208 29.60 39.77 40.27
N ASP A 209 29.02 39.97 39.08
CA ASP A 209 27.57 39.92 38.78
C ASP A 209 27.13 38.64 38.01
N ASP A 210 28.02 37.69 37.68
CA ASP A 210 27.63 36.50 36.90
C ASP A 210 26.98 35.40 37.76
N GLU A 211 25.68 35.18 37.57
CA GLU A 211 24.98 34.02 38.12
C GLU A 211 25.10 32.79 37.18
N GLY A 212 26.13 31.98 37.40
CA GLY A 212 26.34 30.72 36.68
C GLY A 212 27.17 30.86 35.39
N SER A 213 27.25 29.76 34.62
CA SER A 213 28.05 29.71 33.39
C SER A 213 27.32 30.35 32.21
N VAL A 214 27.84 31.48 31.72
CA VAL A 214 27.29 32.24 30.58
C VAL A 214 28.25 32.18 29.41
N VAL A 215 27.74 32.14 28.18
CA VAL A 215 28.56 32.23 26.97
C VAL A 215 29.03 33.68 26.79
N ALA A 216 30.35 33.88 26.86
CA ALA A 216 30.98 35.19 26.69
C ALA A 216 31.33 35.50 25.23
N GLU A 217 31.60 34.47 24.43
CA GLU A 217 31.92 34.63 23.01
C GLU A 217 31.70 33.31 22.26
N VAL A 218 31.21 33.40 21.03
CA VAL A 218 31.09 32.26 20.11
C VAL A 218 32.33 32.19 19.22
N LEU A 219 33.21 31.22 19.49
CA LEU A 219 34.46 31.00 18.72
C LEU A 219 34.19 30.31 17.39
N ARG A 220 33.21 29.40 17.37
CA ARG A 220 32.74 28.74 16.16
C ARG A 220 31.25 28.51 16.27
N THR A 221 30.53 28.97 15.27
CA THR A 221 29.08 28.78 15.16
C THR A 221 28.70 27.29 15.18
N GLY A 222 27.69 26.97 16.00
CA GLY A 222 27.02 25.67 16.03
C GLY A 222 25.83 25.62 15.08
N TYR A 223 25.35 24.41 14.78
CA TYR A 223 24.21 24.23 13.88
C TYR A 223 23.31 23.09 14.37
N THR A 224 22.00 23.32 14.27
CA THR A 224 20.98 22.29 14.44
C THR A 224 20.25 22.04 13.12
N TRP A 225 19.67 20.85 12.99
CA TRP A 225 18.87 20.44 11.86
C TRP A 225 17.58 19.82 12.36
N LYS A 226 16.45 20.50 12.12
CA LYS A 226 15.12 20.04 12.57
C LYS A 226 15.10 19.61 14.06
N GLY A 227 15.78 20.38 14.92
CA GLY A 227 15.89 20.12 16.36
C GLY A 227 16.95 19.10 16.79
N ARG A 228 17.73 18.49 15.87
CA ARG A 228 18.92 17.68 16.22
C ARG A 228 20.19 18.52 16.10
N VAL A 229 21.12 18.35 17.04
CA VAL A 229 22.41 19.06 17.00
C VAL A 229 23.34 18.38 16.01
N LEU A 230 23.70 19.09 14.91
CA LEU A 230 24.69 18.60 13.94
C LEU A 230 26.11 18.80 14.46
N ARG A 231 26.33 19.98 15.06
CA ARG A 231 27.60 20.42 15.64
C ARG A 231 27.30 21.45 16.73
N PRO A 232 27.79 21.25 17.96
CA PRO A 232 27.63 22.24 19.01
C PRO A 232 28.40 23.52 18.68
N ALA A 233 27.95 24.65 19.23
CA ALA A 233 28.70 25.90 19.13
C ALA A 233 29.93 25.83 20.03
N MET A 234 31.12 26.11 19.49
CA MET A 234 32.31 26.24 20.32
C MET A 234 32.29 27.62 20.96
N VAL A 235 32.23 27.63 22.27
CA VAL A 235 32.02 28.85 23.04
C VAL A 235 33.12 29.03 24.07
N LYS A 236 33.34 30.30 24.39
CA LYS A 236 34.06 30.74 25.55
C LYS A 236 33.04 31.04 26.63
N VAL A 237 33.22 30.44 27.79
CA VAL A 237 32.26 30.53 28.91
C VAL A 237 32.89 31.37 30.01
N ARG A 238 32.07 32.19 30.65
CA ARG A 238 32.42 32.92 31.86
C ARG A 238 31.67 32.29 33.05
N GLY A 239 32.39 31.97 34.13
CA GLY A 239 31.81 31.32 35.32
C GLY A 239 32.83 30.78 36.31
#